data_AF-X1FC70-F1
#
_entry.id   AF-X1FC70-F1
#
_cell.length_a   1.000
_cell.length_b   1.000
_cell.length_c   1.000
_cell.angle_alpha   90.00
_cell.angle_beta   90.00
_cell.angle_gamma   90.00
#
_symmetry.space_group_name_H-M   'P 1'
#
loop_
_entity.id
_entity.type
_entity.pdbx_description
1 polymer ?
#
loop_
_entity_poly.entity_id
_entity_poly.type
_entity_poly.pdbx_seq_one_letter_code
_entity_poly.pdbx_strand_id
1 'polypeptide(L)' 'MPEKINKQILDWLIYTPSGDINFKNNLKIANLETLKEAVKSQEISKTAREKIERKIRLFYKDEKRKIAKFNKEIDEEEY' A
#
# COMPACT_ATOMS: atom_id res chain seq x y z
N MET A 1 15.53 4.62 -0.20
CA MET A 1 15.74 3.41 0.61
C MET A 1 14.47 2.59 0.53
N PRO A 2 14.46 1.34 0.03
CA PRO A 2 13.28 0.50 0.12
C PRO A 2 12.92 0.32 1.59
N GLU A 3 11.65 0.56 1.94
CA GLU A 3 11.21 0.35 3.32
C GLU A 3 11.32 -1.12 3.69
N LYS A 4 11.71 -1.39 4.94
CA LYS A 4 11.84 -2.77 5.43
C LYS A 4 10.45 -3.43 5.46
N ILE A 5 10.36 -4.65 4.92
CA ILE A 5 9.13 -5.47 4.99
C ILE A 5 8.82 -5.79 6.45
N ASN A 6 7.59 -5.51 6.87
CA ASN A 6 7.09 -5.86 8.19
C ASN A 6 6.47 -7.26 8.15
N LYS A 7 7.22 -8.26 8.63
CA LYS A 7 6.79 -9.67 8.62
C LYS A 7 5.48 -9.93 9.38
N GLN A 8 5.28 -9.25 10.52
CA GLN A 8 4.06 -9.43 11.30
C GLN A 8 2.82 -8.95 10.54
N ILE A 9 2.91 -7.77 9.92
CA ILE A 9 1.84 -7.23 9.07
C ILE A 9 1.63 -8.13 7.85
N LEU A 10 2.71 -8.65 7.25
CA LEU A 10 2.66 -9.56 6.11
C LEU A 10 1.81 -10.79 6.42
N ASP A 11 2.04 -11.43 7.58
CA ASP A 11 1.29 -12.62 8.00
C ASP A 11 -0.21 -12.30 8.20
N TRP A 12 -0.52 -11.16 8.82
CA TRP A 12 -1.90 -10.69 8.94
C TRP A 12 -2.57 -10.48 7.57
N LEU A 13 -1.82 -10.01 6.57
CA LEU A 13 -2.37 -9.75 5.24
C LEU A 13 -2.55 -11.01 4.39
N ILE A 14 -1.73 -12.05 4.60
CA ILE A 14 -1.79 -13.30 3.84
C ILE A 14 -2.85 -14.25 4.43
N TYR A 15 -2.78 -14.49 5.74
CA TYR A 15 -3.51 -15.60 6.37
C TYR A 15 -4.85 -15.19 7.00
N THR A 16 -5.12 -13.89 7.12
CA THR A 16 -6.33 -13.41 7.81
C THR A 16 -7.44 -13.09 6.82
N PRO A 17 -8.69 -13.50 7.10
CA PRO A 17 -9.83 -13.14 6.27
C PRO A 17 -9.97 -11.63 6.09
N SER A 18 -10.26 -11.20 4.86
CA SER A 18 -10.29 -9.77 4.53
C SER A 18 -11.41 -8.95 5.21
N GLY A 19 -12.36 -9.63 5.86
CA GLY A 19 -13.42 -9.02 6.67
C GLY A 19 -12.99 -8.73 8.12
N ASP A 20 -11.91 -9.38 8.57
CA ASP A 20 -11.40 -9.30 9.93
C ASP A 20 -10.86 -7.90 10.28
N ILE A 21 -10.98 -7.53 11.55
CA ILE A 21 -10.50 -6.24 12.05
C ILE A 21 -8.98 -6.13 11.99
N ASN A 22 -8.25 -7.22 12.26
CA ASN A 22 -6.80 -7.27 12.18
C ASN A 22 -6.32 -7.10 10.75
N PHE A 23 -6.98 -7.75 9.77
CA PHE A 23 -6.66 -7.52 8.36
C PHE A 23 -6.83 -6.04 7.99
N LYS A 24 -7.97 -5.43 8.34
CA LYS A 24 -8.28 -4.03 8.02
C LYS A 24 -7.29 -3.05 8.67
N ASN A 25 -6.96 -3.26 9.94
CA ASN A 25 -6.03 -2.42 10.68
C ASN A 25 -4.62 -2.52 10.07
N ASN A 26 -4.14 -3.74 9.84
CA ASN A 26 -2.83 -3.98 9.25
C ASN A 26 -2.74 -3.46 7.81
N LEU A 27 -3.80 -3.58 7.00
CA LEU A 27 -3.87 -3.00 5.65
C LEU A 27 -3.76 -1.46 5.65
N LYS A 28 -4.26 -0.80 6.71
CA LYS A 28 -4.21 0.66 6.82
C LYS A 28 -2.79 1.16 7.08
N ILE A 29 -2.03 0.45 7.91
CA ILE A 29 -0.69 0.85 8.39
C ILE A 29 0.45 0.20 7.61
N ALA A 30 0.18 -0.81 6.79
CA ALA A 30 1.18 -1.47 5.96
C ALA A 30 1.85 -0.51 4.99
N ASN A 31 3.16 -0.63 4.87
CA ASN A 31 3.93 0.08 3.86
C ASN A 31 3.88 -0.61 2.49
N LEU A 32 4.31 0.13 1.47
CA LEU A 32 4.23 -0.31 0.08
C LEU A 32 4.98 -1.62 -0.17
N GLU A 33 6.16 -1.81 0.41
CA GLU A 33 6.96 -3.01 0.22
C GLU A 33 6.30 -4.25 0.86
N THR A 34 5.71 -4.10 2.04
CA THR A 34 4.94 -5.18 2.69
C THR A 34 3.70 -5.57 1.87
N LEU A 35 3.00 -4.59 1.30
CA LEU A 35 1.84 -4.83 0.44
C LEU A 35 2.23 -5.56 -0.85
N LYS A 36 3.33 -5.15 -1.49
CA LYS A 36 3.88 -5.83 -2.69
C LYS A 36 4.27 -7.26 -2.39
N GLU A 37 4.81 -7.53 -1.21
CA GLU A 37 5.17 -8.90 -0.83
C GLU A 37 3.93 -9.76 -0.57
N ALA A 38 2.91 -9.20 0.10
CA ALA A 38 1.67 -9.91 0.40
C ALA A 38 0.94 -10.40 -0.88
N VAL A 39 0.92 -9.60 -1.95
CA VAL A 39 0.24 -10.00 -3.20
C VAL A 39 0.94 -11.12 -3.96
N LYS A 40 2.25 -11.31 -3.76
CA LYS A 40 3.03 -12.40 -4.38
C LYS A 40 2.74 -13.75 -3.75
N SER A 41 2.27 -13.77 -2.49
CA SER A 41 1.94 -15.01 -1.82
C SER A 41 0.86 -15.79 -2.58
N GLN A 42 1.03 -17.12 -2.65
CA GLN A 42 0.04 -18.01 -3.23
C GLN A 42 -1.08 -18.37 -2.24
N GLU A 43 -0.85 -18.15 -0.94
CA GLU A 43 -1.78 -18.52 0.13
C GLU A 43 -2.83 -17.44 0.41
N ILE A 44 -2.61 -16.22 -0.11
CA ILE A 44 -3.55 -15.12 0.05
C ILE A 44 -4.87 -15.39 -0.69
N SER A 45 -5.99 -15.13 -0.01
CA SER A 45 -7.31 -15.21 -0.65
C SER A 45 -7.48 -14.17 -1.77
N LYS A 46 -8.27 -14.50 -2.80
CA LYS A 46 -8.58 -13.59 -3.92
C LYS A 46 -9.08 -12.22 -3.46
N THR A 47 -10.03 -12.20 -2.52
CA THR A 47 -10.62 -10.96 -2.00
C THR A 47 -9.61 -10.13 -1.18
N ALA A 48 -8.72 -10.78 -0.42
CA ALA A 48 -7.64 -10.07 0.26
C ALA A 48 -6.66 -9.46 -0.75
N ARG A 49 -6.25 -10.22 -1.77
CA ARG A 49 -5.38 -9.74 -2.85
C ARG A 49 -5.95 -8.51 -3.54
N GLU A 50 -7.21 -8.53 -3.96
CA GLU A 50 -7.88 -7.38 -4.60
C GLU A 50 -7.87 -6.11 -3.72
N LYS A 51 -8.08 -6.26 -2.41
CA LYS A 51 -8.03 -5.13 -1.46
C LYS A 51 -6.61 -4.57 -1.31
N ILE A 52 -5.61 -5.45 -1.24
CA ILE A 52 -4.20 -5.05 -1.17
C ILE A 52 -3.77 -4.35 -2.46
N GLU A 53 -4.09 -4.89 -3.64
CA GLU A 53 -3.80 -4.26 -4.93
C GLU A 53 -4.49 -2.90 -5.08
N ARG A 54 -5.74 -2.77 -4.59
CA ARG A 54 -6.40 -1.46 -4.53
C ARG A 54 -5.64 -0.48 -3.66
N LYS A 55 -5.15 -0.91 -2.50
CA LYS A 55 -4.33 -0.08 -1.60
C LYS A 55 -3.02 0.34 -2.28
N ILE A 56 -2.32 -0.56 -2.97
CA ILE A 56 -1.12 -0.27 -3.76
C ILE A 56 -1.40 0.80 -4.82
N ARG A 57 -2.50 0.68 -5.58
CA ARG A 57 -2.89 1.70 -6.57
C ARG A 57 -3.11 3.08 -5.96
N LEU A 58 -3.65 3.15 -4.75
CA LEU A 58 -3.82 4.42 -4.03
C LEU A 58 -2.49 5.07 -3.67
N PHE A 59 -1.48 4.29 -3.24
CA PHE A 59 -0.13 4.80 -2.99
C PHE A 59 0.44 5.52 -4.22
N TYR A 60 0.37 4.89 -5.40
CA TYR A 60 0.87 5.51 -6.63
C TYR A 60 0.06 6.73 -7.06
N LYS A 61 -1.25 6.75 -6.80
CA LYS A 61 -2.09 7.92 -7.09
C LYS A 61 -1.72 9.11 -6.21
N ASP A 62 -1.46 8.87 -4.93
CA ASP A 62 -1.07 9.91 -3.99
C ASP A 62 0.35 10.42 -4.27
N GLU A 63 1.27 9.56 -4.69
CA GLU A 63 2.61 9.96 -5.15
C GLU A 63 2.53 10.87 -6.39
N LYS A 64 1.74 10.49 -7.41
CA LYS A 64 1.51 11.33 -8.59
C LYS A 64 0.93 12.71 -8.22
N ARG A 65 0.01 12.76 -7.25
CA ARG A 65 -0.57 14.03 -6.76
C ARG A 65 0.47 14.90 -6.06
N LYS A 66 1.36 14.31 -5.26
CA LYS A 66 2.45 15.05 -4.60
C LYS A 66 3.40 15.66 -5.62
N ILE A 67 3.80 14.89 -6.63
CA ILE A 67 4.66 15.36 -7.73
C ILE A 67 3.97 16.51 -8.49
N ALA A 68 2.68 16.35 -8.82
CA ALA A 68 1.94 17.41 -9.53
C ALA A 68 1.82 18.70 -8.71
N LYS A 69 1.62 18.60 -7.38
CA LYS A 69 1.57 19.77 -6.48
C LYS A 69 2.93 20.46 -6.40
N PHE A 70 4.01 19.69 -6.28
CA PHE A 70 5.37 20.22 -6.23
C PHE A 70 5.76 20.96 -7.53
N ASN A 71 5.46 20.39 -8.70
CA ASN A 71 5.75 21.05 -9.97
C ASN A 71 4.98 22.37 -10.12
N LYS A 72 3.71 22.41 -9.67
CA LYS A 72 2.90 23.64 -9.69
C LYS A 72 3.44 24.73 -8.77
N GLU A 73 4.04 24.36 -7.63
CA GLU A 73 4.66 25.31 -6.70
C GLU A 73 5.98 25.88 -7.28
N ILE A 74 6.76 25.06 -7.98
CA ILE A 74 7.96 25.54 -8.71
C ILE A 74 7.58 26.54 -9.81
N ASP A 75 6.55 26.21 -10.61
CA ASP A 75 6.11 27.08 -11.72
C ASP A 75 5.56 28.44 -11.22
N GLU A 76 5.11 28.53 -9.95
CA GLU A 76 4.60 29.76 -9.32
C GLU A 76 5.70 30.62 -8.66
N GLU A 77 6.89 30.07 -8.38
CA GLU A 77 8.02 30.81 -7.80
C GLU A 77 8.95 31.44 -8.86
N GLU A 78 8.86 31.04 -10.13
CA GLU A 78 9.65 31.62 -11.24
C GLU A 78 9.05 32.90 -11.86
N TYR A 79 7.98 33.47 -11.28
CA TYR A 79 7.31 34.70 -11.73
C TYR A 79 7.19 35.76 -10.63
#